data_AF-M7SFX9-F1
#
_entry.id   AF-M7SFX9-F1
#
_cell.length_a   1.000
_cell.length_b   1.000
_cell.length_c   1.000
_cell.angle_alpha   90.00
_cell.angle_beta   90.00
_cell.angle_gamma   90.00
#
_symmetry.space_group_name_H-M   'P 1'
#
loop_
_entity.id
_entity.type
_entity.pdbx_description
1 polymer ?
#
loop_
_entity_poly.entity_id
_entity_poly.type
_entity_poly.pdbx_seq_one_letter_code
_entity_poly.pdbx_strand_id
1 'polypeptide(L)'
;MNRLFGSGSKAPKPTLDTASTNLEKRIGELDVQIQAKNIRLREHHEATKRMRGPALARRREEALRVLASRKRLEEQRARLEQQLEGMQSAQMMQDNLTGTVATVEAMKQANKTLKKQFKQVDLDRIERVQDEMRELQAVSDEIQETLSMGYEIPGGEPDEAELDEELAALGDELYADPGLLEMEGGGAADSDRLPDFLTEDPSFNEPAPAAAGKVQEVAR
;
A
#
# COMPACT_ATOMS: atom_id res chain seq x y z
N MET A 1 31.35 -46.51 0.37
CA MET A 1 32.40 -45.55 0.79
C MET A 1 31.79 -44.17 1.00
N ASN A 2 32.10 -43.55 2.15
CA ASN A 2 32.10 -42.13 2.50
C ASN A 2 30.76 -41.35 2.60
N ARG A 3 30.02 -41.63 3.68
CA ARG A 3 29.19 -40.64 4.38
C ARG A 3 30.08 -39.94 5.42
N LEU A 4 30.83 -38.91 5.00
CA LEU A 4 31.86 -38.25 5.82
C LEU A 4 31.72 -36.72 5.93
N PHE A 5 30.60 -36.15 5.48
CA PHE A 5 30.28 -34.75 5.77
C PHE A 5 28.90 -34.67 6.40
N GLY A 6 28.88 -34.21 7.65
CA GLY A 6 27.77 -34.27 8.57
C GLY A 6 26.50 -33.63 8.06
N SER A 7 25.39 -34.07 8.67
CA SER A 7 24.08 -33.42 8.64
C SER A 7 24.19 -31.91 8.48
N GLY A 8 23.69 -31.39 7.36
CA GLY A 8 23.58 -29.96 7.12
C GLY A 8 22.92 -29.29 8.32
N SER A 9 23.59 -28.30 8.90
CA SER A 9 23.01 -27.58 10.03
C SER A 9 21.67 -26.98 9.58
N LYS A 10 20.64 -27.12 10.42
CA LYS A 10 19.37 -26.38 10.30
C LYS A 10 19.60 -24.89 10.62
N ALA A 11 20.76 -24.34 10.32
CA ALA A 11 21.02 -22.93 10.50
C ALA A 11 20.25 -22.19 9.40
N PRO A 12 19.51 -21.12 9.73
CA PRO A 12 18.89 -20.28 8.73
C PRO A 12 19.97 -19.82 7.74
N LYS A 13 19.64 -19.85 6.44
CA LYS A 13 20.55 -19.35 5.42
C LYS A 13 20.89 -17.90 5.76
N PRO A 14 22.18 -17.51 5.71
CA PRO A 14 22.57 -16.14 6.02
C PRO A 14 21.82 -15.18 5.10
N THR A 15 21.15 -14.20 5.71
CA THR A 15 20.47 -13.10 5.02
C THR A 15 21.32 -11.84 5.11
N LEU A 16 21.09 -10.87 4.22
CA LEU A 16 21.74 -9.56 4.29
C LEU A 16 21.51 -8.92 5.67
N ASP A 17 20.30 -9.00 6.21
CA ASP A 17 19.96 -8.51 7.56
C ASP A 17 20.80 -9.14 8.69
N THR A 18 20.89 -10.48 8.72
CA THR A 18 21.71 -11.17 9.73
C THR A 18 23.20 -10.85 9.60
N ALA A 19 23.67 -10.68 8.36
CA ALA A 19 25.06 -10.32 8.11
C ALA A 19 25.36 -8.85 8.47
N SER A 20 24.43 -7.91 8.22
CA SER A 20 24.53 -6.51 8.64
C SER A 20 24.61 -6.39 10.17
N THR A 21 23.71 -7.09 10.87
CA THR A 21 23.70 -7.13 12.35
C THR A 21 25.05 -7.65 12.91
N ASN A 22 25.63 -8.67 12.27
CA ASN A 22 26.93 -9.21 12.69
C ASN A 22 28.08 -8.20 12.45
N LEU A 23 28.05 -7.46 11.34
CA LEU A 23 29.03 -6.40 11.06
C LEU A 23 28.91 -5.26 12.08
N GLU A 24 27.70 -4.80 12.39
CA GLU A 24 27.44 -3.77 13.41
C GLU A 24 27.99 -4.19 14.78
N LYS A 25 27.72 -5.42 15.20
CA LYS A 25 28.29 -5.97 16.44
C LYS A 25 29.82 -5.93 16.42
N ARG A 26 30.43 -6.34 15.30
CA ARG A 26 31.90 -6.36 15.17
C ARG A 26 32.50 -4.96 15.18
N ILE A 27 31.83 -3.99 14.55
CA ILE A 27 32.21 -2.57 14.60
C ILE A 27 32.17 -2.08 16.06
N GLY A 28 31.10 -2.38 16.80
CA GLY A 28 30.98 -2.03 18.22
C GLY A 28 32.09 -2.65 19.08
N GLU A 29 32.46 -3.92 18.84
CA GLU A 29 33.59 -4.57 19.52
C GLU A 29 34.93 -3.88 19.22
N LEU A 30 35.14 -3.42 17.98
CA LEU A 30 36.33 -2.66 17.59
C LEU A 30 36.34 -1.28 18.25
N ASP A 31 35.20 -0.61 18.35
CA ASP A 31 35.07 0.69 19.01
C ASP A 31 35.48 0.62 20.49
N VAL A 32 35.00 -0.39 21.21
CA VAL A 32 35.40 -0.62 22.61
C VAL A 32 36.92 -0.83 22.72
N GLN A 33 37.52 -1.59 21.80
CA GLN A 33 38.98 -1.79 21.78
C GLN A 33 39.74 -0.51 21.47
N ILE A 34 39.28 0.29 20.51
CA ILE A 34 39.89 1.59 20.14
C ILE A 34 39.82 2.54 21.35
N GLN A 35 38.69 2.60 22.05
CA GLN A 35 38.56 3.41 23.26
C GLN A 35 39.52 2.96 24.37
N ALA A 36 39.67 1.65 24.58
CA ALA A 36 40.65 1.12 25.52
C ALA A 36 42.09 1.53 25.14
N LYS A 37 42.46 1.53 23.85
CA LYS A 37 43.76 2.04 23.40
C LYS A 37 43.90 3.55 23.61
N ASN A 38 42.84 4.34 23.41
CA ASN A 38 42.83 5.78 23.65
C ASN A 38 43.07 6.13 25.13
N ILE A 39 42.49 5.37 26.05
CA ILE A 39 42.74 5.52 27.48
C ILE A 39 44.22 5.25 27.79
N ARG A 40 44.78 4.13 27.32
CA ARG A 40 46.20 3.81 27.52
C ARG A 40 47.14 4.87 26.92
N LEU A 41 46.83 5.39 25.74
CA LEU A 41 47.61 6.46 25.12
C LEU A 41 47.62 7.74 25.97
N ARG A 42 46.48 8.09 26.59
CA ARG A 42 46.42 9.21 27.54
C ARG A 42 47.29 8.96 28.77
N GLU A 43 47.24 7.76 29.34
CA GLU A 43 48.09 7.37 30.47
C GLU A 43 49.58 7.45 30.11
N HIS A 44 49.98 6.94 28.94
CA HIS A 44 51.35 7.05 28.44
C HIS A 44 51.74 8.53 28.28
N HIS A 45 50.86 9.37 27.72
CA HIS A 45 51.11 10.80 27.55
C HIS A 45 51.37 11.49 28.89
N GLU A 46 50.51 11.30 29.89
CA GLU A 46 50.68 11.87 31.23
C GLU A 46 51.95 11.37 31.92
N ALA A 47 52.29 10.08 31.80
CA ALA A 47 53.52 9.52 32.34
C ALA A 47 54.76 10.17 31.72
N THR A 48 54.78 10.39 30.40
CA THR A 48 55.94 10.98 29.71
C THR A 48 56.23 12.42 30.14
N LYS A 49 55.22 13.19 30.58
CA LYS A 49 55.42 14.55 31.09
C LYS A 49 56.34 14.58 32.31
N ARG A 50 56.25 13.56 33.17
CA ARG A 50 56.97 13.44 34.45
C ARG A 50 58.29 12.65 34.36
N MET A 51 58.53 11.94 33.27
CA MET A 51 59.72 11.07 33.08
C MET A 51 60.85 11.76 32.30
N ARG A 52 62.10 11.41 32.59
CA ARG A 52 63.30 11.90 31.88
C ARG A 52 64.26 10.75 31.57
N GLY A 53 65.23 10.99 30.69
CA GLY A 53 66.30 10.04 30.37
C GLY A 53 65.81 8.70 29.79
N PRO A 54 66.51 7.58 30.05
CA PRO A 54 66.19 6.27 29.47
C PRO A 54 64.78 5.75 29.77
N ALA A 55 64.18 6.14 30.89
CA ALA A 55 62.81 5.74 31.24
C ALA A 55 61.76 6.40 30.33
N LEU A 56 61.99 7.65 29.92
CA LEU A 56 61.16 8.35 28.94
C LEU A 56 61.22 7.68 27.56
N ALA A 57 62.42 7.26 27.13
CA ALA A 57 62.60 6.57 25.85
C ALA A 57 61.79 5.27 25.78
N ARG A 58 61.87 4.43 26.81
CA ARG A 58 61.08 3.18 26.90
C ARG A 58 59.58 3.44 26.88
N ARG A 59 59.10 4.41 27.66
CA ARG A 59 57.67 4.75 27.72
C ARG A 59 57.13 5.27 26.39
N ARG A 60 57.95 6.01 25.62
CA ARG A 60 57.60 6.46 24.26
C ARG A 60 57.52 5.30 23.27
N GLU A 61 58.44 4.34 23.35
CA GLU A 61 58.39 3.15 22.49
C GLU A 61 57.12 2.31 22.74
N GLU A 62 56.75 2.11 24.00
CA GLU A 62 55.49 1.46 24.36
C GLU A 62 54.27 2.23 23.81
N ALA A 63 54.26 3.56 23.95
CA ALA A 63 53.19 4.40 23.42
C ALA A 63 53.07 4.29 21.89
N LEU A 64 54.19 4.22 21.17
CA LEU A 64 54.20 4.02 19.72
C LEU A 64 53.60 2.67 19.32
N ARG A 65 53.88 1.60 20.07
CA ARG A 65 53.26 0.28 19.83
C ARG A 65 51.74 0.32 20.06
N VAL A 66 51.28 1.00 21.11
CA VAL A 66 49.84 1.19 21.38
C VAL A 66 49.19 2.01 20.26
N LEU A 67 49.83 3.07 19.79
CA LEU A 67 49.33 3.92 18.70
C LEU A 67 49.22 3.13 17.38
N ALA A 68 50.25 2.36 17.03
CA ALA A 68 50.22 1.50 15.84
C ALA A 68 49.11 0.46 15.92
N SER A 69 48.91 -0.15 17.10
CA SER A 69 47.79 -1.06 17.33
C SER A 69 46.44 -0.38 17.18
N ARG A 70 46.27 0.86 17.68
CA ARG A 70 45.02 1.62 17.53
C ARG A 70 44.73 1.92 16.06
N LYS A 71 45.71 2.42 15.31
CA LYS A 71 45.55 2.72 13.88
C LYS A 71 45.12 1.49 13.07
N ARG A 72 45.70 0.33 13.34
CA ARG A 72 45.28 -0.93 12.70
C ARG A 72 43.82 -1.31 13.00
N LEU A 73 43.33 -1.03 14.22
CA LEU A 73 41.93 -1.26 14.58
C LEU A 73 41.00 -0.24 13.91
N GLU A 74 41.41 1.03 13.83
CA GLU A 74 40.68 2.08 13.12
C GLU A 74 40.54 1.74 11.63
N GLU A 75 41.61 1.25 10.99
CA GLU A 75 41.59 0.78 9.60
C GLU A 75 40.67 -0.43 9.41
N GLN A 76 40.67 -1.39 10.34
CA GLN A 76 39.76 -2.54 10.30
C GLN A 76 38.30 -2.10 10.45
N ARG A 77 38.03 -1.17 11.38
CA ARG A 77 36.70 -0.62 11.60
C ARG A 77 36.18 0.08 10.35
N ALA A 78 36.98 0.96 9.75
CA ALA A 78 36.61 1.67 8.54
C ALA A 78 36.29 0.74 7.36
N ARG A 79 37.03 -0.38 7.23
CA ARG A 79 36.72 -1.41 6.21
C ARG A 79 35.38 -2.10 6.46
N LEU A 80 35.04 -2.39 7.72
CA LEU A 80 33.75 -3.02 8.04
C LEU A 80 32.59 -2.02 7.87
N GLU A 81 32.80 -0.74 8.18
CA GLU A 81 31.82 0.31 7.88
C GLU A 81 31.53 0.40 6.38
N GLN A 82 32.56 0.42 5.53
CA GLN A 82 32.38 0.39 4.08
C GLN A 82 31.61 -0.86 3.60
N GLN A 83 31.86 -2.02 4.22
CA GLN A 83 31.10 -3.24 3.91
C GLN A 83 29.64 -3.12 4.34
N LEU A 84 29.39 -2.57 5.53
CA LEU A 84 28.05 -2.35 6.05
C LEU A 84 27.25 -1.40 5.17
N GLU A 85 27.85 -0.29 4.72
CA GLU A 85 27.22 0.67 3.80
C GLU A 85 26.84 0.00 2.46
N GLY A 86 27.75 -0.79 1.89
CA GLY A 86 27.48 -1.55 0.66
C GLY A 86 26.33 -2.55 0.84
N MET A 87 26.27 -3.21 2.00
CA MET A 87 25.17 -4.12 2.33
C MET A 87 23.84 -3.41 2.57
N GLN A 88 23.85 -2.26 3.25
CA GLN A 88 22.65 -1.45 3.44
C GLN A 88 22.10 -0.96 2.10
N SER A 89 22.96 -0.57 1.17
CA SER A 89 22.55 -0.23 -0.21
C SER A 89 21.95 -1.44 -0.94
N ALA A 90 22.55 -2.63 -0.82
CA ALA A 90 22.02 -3.86 -1.41
C ALA A 90 20.66 -4.24 -0.80
N GLN A 91 20.47 -4.02 0.50
CA GLN A 91 19.20 -4.24 1.20
C GLN A 91 18.12 -3.31 0.65
N MET A 92 18.40 -2.01 0.52
CA MET A 92 17.46 -1.05 -0.08
C MET A 92 17.09 -1.44 -1.52
N MET A 93 18.06 -1.89 -2.32
CA MET A 93 17.82 -2.38 -3.67
C MET A 93 16.93 -3.63 -3.65
N GLN A 94 17.15 -4.57 -2.72
CA GLN A 94 16.33 -5.75 -2.56
C GLN A 94 14.89 -5.40 -2.16
N ASP A 95 14.70 -4.44 -1.28
CA ASP A 95 13.37 -4.00 -0.83
C ASP A 95 12.60 -3.34 -1.99
N ASN A 96 13.26 -2.48 -2.77
CA ASN A 96 12.70 -1.88 -3.98
C ASN A 96 12.31 -2.93 -5.03
N LEU A 97 13.17 -3.93 -5.24
CA LEU A 97 12.88 -5.04 -6.15
C LEU A 97 11.70 -5.88 -5.66
N THR A 98 11.59 -6.12 -4.35
CA THR A 98 10.48 -6.87 -3.76
C THR A 98 9.16 -6.16 -4.00
N GLY A 99 9.10 -4.85 -3.79
CA GLY A 99 7.92 -4.04 -4.13
C GLY A 99 7.58 -4.10 -5.62
N THR A 100 8.59 -4.00 -6.49
CA THR A 100 8.39 -4.09 -7.95
C THR A 100 7.85 -5.45 -8.37
N VAL A 101 8.38 -6.55 -7.82
CA VAL A 101 7.89 -7.90 -8.08
C VAL A 101 6.44 -8.05 -7.63
N ALA A 102 6.09 -7.56 -6.43
CA ALA A 102 4.71 -7.59 -5.95
C ALA A 102 3.76 -6.82 -6.88
N THR A 103 4.17 -5.66 -7.41
CA THR A 103 3.41 -4.91 -8.42
C THR A 103 3.23 -5.72 -9.70
N VAL A 104 4.30 -6.33 -10.22
CA VAL A 104 4.23 -7.15 -11.45
C VAL A 104 3.33 -8.37 -11.25
N GLU A 105 3.37 -9.01 -10.09
CA GLU A 105 2.47 -10.12 -9.74
C GLU A 105 1.01 -9.66 -9.68
N ALA A 106 0.74 -8.52 -9.04
CA ALA A 106 -0.60 -7.92 -9.01
C ALA A 106 -1.12 -7.60 -10.42
N MET A 107 -0.29 -6.99 -11.27
CA MET A 107 -0.63 -6.72 -12.67
C MET A 107 -0.89 -8.01 -13.46
N LYS A 108 -0.09 -9.05 -13.25
CA LYS A 108 -0.29 -10.36 -13.90
C LYS A 108 -1.62 -10.98 -13.49
N GLN A 109 -1.97 -10.89 -12.21
CA GLN A 109 -3.25 -11.37 -11.70
C GLN A 109 -4.43 -10.55 -12.26
N ALA A 110 -4.34 -9.22 -12.24
CA ALA A 110 -5.34 -8.33 -12.82
C ALA A 110 -5.56 -8.62 -14.32
N ASN A 111 -4.49 -8.78 -15.09
CA ASN A 111 -4.55 -9.13 -16.51
C ASN A 111 -5.21 -10.51 -16.74
N LYS A 112 -4.94 -11.49 -15.88
CA LYS A 112 -5.62 -12.80 -15.93
C LYS A 112 -7.13 -12.67 -15.69
N THR A 113 -7.55 -11.83 -14.75
CA THR A 113 -8.96 -11.55 -14.46
C THR A 113 -9.61 -10.81 -15.64
N LEU A 114 -8.99 -9.75 -16.14
CA LEU A 114 -9.47 -9.00 -17.30
C LEU A 114 -9.66 -9.91 -18.52
N LYS A 115 -8.69 -10.79 -18.81
CA LYS A 115 -8.81 -11.79 -19.90
C LYS A 115 -9.97 -12.76 -19.72
N LYS A 116 -10.33 -13.12 -18.48
CA LYS A 116 -11.51 -13.95 -18.23
C LYS A 116 -12.79 -13.18 -18.45
N GLN A 117 -12.87 -11.94 -17.95
CA GLN A 117 -14.04 -11.07 -18.15
C GLN A 117 -14.26 -10.77 -19.63
N PHE A 118 -13.20 -10.44 -20.38
CA PHE A 118 -13.29 -10.23 -21.84
C PHE A 118 -13.81 -11.45 -22.61
N LYS A 119 -13.52 -12.68 -22.15
CA LYS A 119 -14.06 -13.90 -22.76
C LYS A 119 -15.53 -14.16 -22.43
N GLN A 120 -16.06 -13.55 -21.38
CA GLN A 120 -17.47 -13.65 -20.99
C GLN A 120 -18.33 -12.58 -21.69
N VAL A 121 -17.70 -11.55 -22.26
CA VAL A 121 -18.38 -10.58 -23.11
C VAL A 121 -18.56 -11.20 -24.49
N ASP A 122 -19.76 -11.74 -24.75
CA ASP A 122 -20.17 -12.16 -26.09
C ASP A 122 -20.42 -10.93 -26.97
N LEU A 123 -19.50 -10.68 -27.90
CA LEU A 123 -19.65 -9.62 -28.91
C LEU A 123 -20.95 -9.77 -29.70
N ASP A 124 -21.30 -11.00 -30.08
CA ASP A 124 -22.55 -11.31 -30.78
C ASP A 124 -23.79 -10.94 -29.94
N ARG A 125 -23.68 -11.02 -28.61
CA ARG A 125 -24.78 -10.62 -27.70
C ARG A 125 -24.87 -9.10 -27.59
N ILE A 126 -23.74 -8.39 -27.62
CA ILE A 126 -23.73 -6.93 -27.67
C ILE A 126 -24.30 -6.44 -29.02
N GLU A 127 -23.94 -7.05 -30.14
CA GLU A 127 -24.50 -6.72 -31.45
C GLU A 127 -26.02 -6.95 -31.48
N ARG A 128 -26.50 -8.11 -30.97
CA ARG A 128 -27.94 -8.36 -30.87
C ARG A 128 -28.66 -7.33 -29.99
N VAL A 129 -28.08 -6.95 -28.85
CA VAL A 129 -28.68 -5.90 -28.00
C VAL A 129 -28.64 -4.54 -28.71
N GLN A 130 -27.60 -4.21 -29.47
CA GLN A 130 -27.55 -2.99 -30.28
C GLN A 130 -28.58 -3.01 -31.42
N ASP A 131 -28.81 -4.16 -32.04
CA ASP A 131 -29.81 -4.34 -33.09
C ASP A 131 -31.22 -4.24 -32.50
N GLU A 132 -31.50 -4.90 -31.37
CA GLU A 132 -32.75 -4.78 -30.62
C GLU A 132 -32.98 -3.34 -30.13
N MET A 133 -31.94 -2.62 -29.70
CA MET A 133 -32.05 -1.21 -29.35
C MET A 133 -32.39 -0.34 -30.55
N ARG A 134 -31.79 -0.60 -31.72
CA ARG A 134 -32.14 0.11 -32.97
C ARG A 134 -33.57 -0.20 -33.40
N GLU A 135 -34.02 -1.44 -33.22
CA GLU A 135 -35.37 -1.86 -33.52
C GLU A 135 -36.38 -1.22 -32.54
N LEU A 136 -36.07 -1.18 -31.25
CA LEU A 136 -36.87 -0.47 -30.24
C LEU A 136 -36.92 1.04 -30.49
N GLN A 137 -35.83 1.64 -30.93
CA GLN A 137 -35.79 3.06 -31.28
C GLN A 137 -36.61 3.34 -32.54
N ALA A 138 -36.52 2.48 -33.57
CA ALA A 138 -37.36 2.55 -34.76
C ALA A 138 -38.86 2.36 -34.44
N VAL A 139 -39.20 1.43 -33.54
CA VAL A 139 -40.57 1.24 -33.04
C VAL A 139 -41.02 2.46 -32.22
N SER A 140 -40.13 3.07 -31.44
CA SER A 140 -40.45 4.30 -30.71
C SER A 140 -40.70 5.49 -31.65
N ASP A 141 -39.92 5.62 -32.72
CA ASP A 141 -40.12 6.62 -33.76
C ASP A 141 -41.41 6.35 -34.55
N GLU A 142 -41.71 5.09 -34.87
CA GLU A 142 -42.97 4.68 -35.52
C GLU A 142 -44.18 4.89 -34.60
N ILE A 143 -44.05 4.67 -33.29
CA ILE A 143 -45.07 4.99 -32.28
C ILE A 143 -45.28 6.50 -32.19
N GLN A 144 -44.20 7.30 -32.19
CA GLN A 144 -44.32 8.75 -32.22
C GLN A 144 -44.96 9.24 -33.52
N GLU A 145 -44.65 8.63 -34.66
CA GLU A 145 -45.24 8.97 -35.96
C GLU A 145 -46.71 8.54 -36.05
N THR A 146 -47.08 7.36 -35.55
CA THR A 146 -48.48 6.87 -35.54
C THR A 146 -49.34 7.57 -34.49
N LEU A 147 -48.79 7.93 -33.33
CA LEU A 147 -49.46 8.81 -32.37
C LEU A 147 -49.61 10.24 -32.94
N SER A 148 -48.65 10.71 -33.75
CA SER A 148 -48.76 11.99 -34.47
C SER A 148 -49.76 11.93 -35.64
N MET A 149 -49.90 10.77 -36.31
CA MET A 149 -50.95 10.54 -37.32
C MET A 149 -52.37 10.51 -36.72
N GLY A 150 -52.49 10.37 -35.40
CA GLY A 150 -53.74 10.45 -34.65
C GLY A 150 -54.01 11.81 -33.98
N TYR A 151 -53.07 12.74 -34.04
CA TYR A 151 -53.20 14.10 -33.52
C TYR A 151 -52.97 15.14 -34.63
N GLU A 152 -53.75 15.06 -35.71
CA GLU A 152 -54.33 16.31 -36.21
C GLU A 152 -55.29 16.77 -35.10
N ILE A 153 -54.83 17.66 -34.21
CA ILE A 153 -55.73 18.39 -33.32
C ILE A 153 -56.72 19.11 -34.23
N PRO A 154 -58.03 18.80 -34.19
CA PRO A 154 -59.02 19.60 -34.89
C PRO A 154 -59.15 20.92 -34.12
N GLY A 155 -58.27 21.89 -34.44
CA GLY A 155 -58.27 23.23 -33.87
C GLY A 155 -56.91 23.72 -33.36
N GLY A 156 -56.04 24.16 -34.28
CA GLY A 156 -55.00 25.19 -34.03
C GLY A 156 -53.80 24.82 -33.15
N GLU A 157 -52.70 25.54 -33.36
CA GLU A 157 -51.55 25.56 -32.44
C GLU A 157 -52.00 25.98 -31.02
N PRO A 158 -51.42 25.43 -29.95
CA PRO A 158 -51.71 25.86 -28.58
C PRO A 158 -51.39 27.36 -28.43
N ASP A 159 -52.31 28.13 -27.83
CA ASP A 159 -52.12 29.56 -27.59
C ASP A 159 -51.12 29.78 -26.44
N GLU A 160 -50.11 30.63 -26.63
CA GLU A 160 -49.09 30.95 -25.60
C GLU A 160 -49.73 31.42 -24.29
N ALA A 161 -50.91 32.05 -24.37
CA ALA A 161 -51.64 32.53 -23.20
C ALA A 161 -52.21 31.42 -22.30
N GLU A 162 -52.65 30.30 -22.89
CA GLU A 162 -53.15 29.14 -22.12
C GLU A 162 -51.98 28.37 -21.50
N LEU A 163 -50.85 28.28 -22.22
CA LEU A 163 -49.61 27.70 -21.74
C LEU A 163 -49.02 28.47 -20.55
N ASP A 164 -49.02 29.80 -20.61
CA ASP A 164 -48.56 30.66 -19.51
C ASP A 164 -49.43 30.51 -18.25
N GLU A 165 -50.74 30.30 -18.42
CA GLU A 165 -51.67 30.09 -17.31
C GLU A 165 -51.46 28.71 -16.64
N GLU A 166 -51.23 27.65 -17.43
CA GLU A 166 -50.86 26.33 -16.89
C GLU A 166 -49.48 26.34 -16.22
N LEU A 167 -48.49 27.03 -16.80
CA LEU A 167 -47.15 27.20 -16.21
C LEU A 167 -47.20 27.95 -14.87
N ALA A 168 -48.04 28.98 -14.78
CA ALA A 168 -48.25 29.71 -13.53
C ALA A 168 -48.87 28.81 -12.45
N ALA A 169 -49.88 28.00 -12.81
CA ALA A 169 -50.51 27.06 -11.90
C ALA A 169 -49.53 25.96 -11.41
N LEU A 170 -48.67 25.45 -12.29
CA LEU A 170 -47.66 24.44 -11.94
C LEU A 170 -46.54 25.02 -11.07
N GLY A 171 -46.14 26.27 -11.33
CA GLY A 171 -45.20 27.01 -10.49
C GLY A 171 -45.76 27.18 -9.07
N ASP A 172 -47.01 27.60 -8.95
CA ASP A 172 -47.67 27.76 -7.65
C ASP A 172 -47.80 26.43 -6.89
N GLU A 173 -47.98 25.29 -7.57
CA GLU A 173 -47.98 23.96 -6.95
C GLU A 173 -46.58 23.54 -6.47
N LEU A 174 -45.52 23.84 -7.24
CA LEU A 174 -44.12 23.61 -6.85
C LEU A 174 -43.69 24.46 -5.64
N TYR A 175 -44.24 25.66 -5.48
CA TYR A 175 -44.00 26.52 -4.31
C TYR A 175 -44.90 26.19 -3.11
N ALA A 176 -46.02 25.49 -3.32
CA ALA A 176 -46.94 25.06 -2.26
C ALA A 176 -46.51 23.75 -1.57
N ASP A 177 -45.62 22.95 -2.17
CA ASP A 177 -44.96 21.81 -1.53
C ASP A 177 -43.48 22.14 -1.19
N PRO A 178 -43.17 22.54 0.05
CA PRO A 178 -41.81 22.88 0.47
C PRO A 178 -40.80 21.73 0.36
N GLY A 179 -41.25 20.48 0.14
CA GLY A 179 -40.37 19.31 0.06
C GLY A 179 -39.59 19.16 -1.25
N LEU A 180 -40.04 19.82 -2.33
CA LEU A 180 -39.39 19.70 -3.66
C LEU A 180 -38.27 20.72 -3.89
N LEU A 181 -38.36 21.92 -3.28
CA LEU A 181 -37.36 22.99 -3.41
C LEU A 181 -36.06 22.74 -2.63
N GLU A 182 -36.06 21.82 -1.65
CA GLU A 182 -34.87 21.50 -0.88
C GLU A 182 -33.86 20.61 -1.62
N MET A 183 -34.26 19.99 -2.75
CA MET A 183 -33.40 19.05 -3.48
C MET A 183 -32.45 19.73 -4.49
N GLU A 184 -32.74 20.94 -4.98
CA GLU A 184 -31.98 21.56 -6.08
C GLU A 184 -30.97 22.64 -5.64
N GLY A 185 -31.03 23.11 -4.39
CA GLY A 185 -30.19 24.22 -3.87
C GLY A 185 -28.90 23.82 -3.14
N GLY A 186 -28.54 22.54 -3.08
CA GLY A 186 -27.47 22.01 -2.23
C GLY A 186 -26.12 21.75 -2.90
N GLY A 187 -25.80 22.42 -4.01
CA GLY A 187 -24.54 22.25 -4.72
C GLY A 187 -23.38 23.11 -4.18
N ALA A 188 -22.95 22.92 -2.93
CA ALA A 188 -21.61 23.36 -2.47
C ALA A 188 -21.28 22.88 -1.03
N ALA A 189 -21.00 21.60 -0.82
CA ALA A 189 -19.97 21.13 0.12
C ALA A 189 -19.86 19.59 0.07
N ASP A 190 -18.62 19.12 0.15
CA ASP A 190 -18.22 17.73 0.41
C ASP A 190 -18.08 16.80 -0.81
N SER A 191 -16.96 16.94 -1.52
CA SER A 191 -16.51 16.08 -2.61
C SER A 191 -15.97 14.71 -2.16
N ASP A 192 -16.38 14.19 -0.99
CA ASP A 192 -15.82 12.96 -0.40
C ASP A 192 -16.87 11.92 0.04
N ARG A 193 -18.10 12.03 -0.47
CA ARG A 193 -19.14 11.00 -0.29
C ARG A 193 -19.54 10.40 -1.63
N LEU A 194 -18.93 9.25 -1.94
CA LEU A 194 -19.42 8.37 -3.00
C LEU A 194 -20.84 7.88 -2.65
N PRO A 195 -21.72 7.70 -3.65
CA PRO A 195 -23.11 7.27 -3.44
C PRO A 195 -23.20 5.91 -2.74
N ASP A 196 -24.17 5.79 -1.84
CA ASP A 196 -24.30 4.76 -0.79
C ASP A 196 -24.63 3.34 -1.30
N PHE A 197 -24.66 3.11 -2.62
CA PHE A 197 -24.79 1.75 -3.18
C PHE A 197 -23.44 0.99 -3.22
N LEU A 198 -22.33 1.66 -2.89
CA LEU A 198 -20.98 1.09 -2.85
C LEU A 198 -20.53 0.69 -1.43
N THR A 199 -21.40 0.82 -0.42
CA THR A 199 -21.07 0.67 1.01
C THR A 199 -21.85 -0.45 1.73
N GLU A 200 -22.35 -1.48 1.02
CA GLU A 200 -22.93 -2.65 1.67
C GLU A 200 -21.98 -3.86 1.74
N ASP A 201 -21.71 -4.24 2.99
CA ASP A 201 -20.87 -5.31 3.54
C ASP A 201 -21.32 -6.72 3.08
N PRO A 202 -20.42 -7.71 2.93
CA PRO A 202 -20.70 -9.00 2.34
C PRO A 202 -21.28 -9.96 3.38
N SER A 203 -22.61 -9.97 3.54
CA SER A 203 -23.29 -10.94 4.40
C SER A 203 -24.21 -11.89 3.63
N PHE A 204 -23.83 -12.28 2.41
CA PHE A 204 -24.44 -13.42 1.72
C PHE A 204 -23.43 -14.56 1.64
N ASN A 205 -23.28 -15.28 2.76
CA ASN A 205 -23.09 -16.75 2.84
C ASN A 205 -22.28 -17.17 4.09
N GLU A 206 -22.95 -17.38 5.22
CA GLU A 206 -22.47 -18.31 6.26
C GLU A 206 -23.62 -19.20 6.77
N PRO A 207 -23.41 -20.52 6.92
CA PRO A 207 -24.42 -21.45 7.42
C PRO A 207 -24.52 -21.40 8.96
N ALA A 208 -25.73 -21.56 9.47
CA ALA A 208 -26.11 -21.38 10.88
C ALA A 208 -25.36 -22.29 11.89
N PRO A 209 -24.99 -21.78 13.09
CA PRO A 209 -24.51 -22.62 14.19
C PRO A 209 -25.65 -23.31 14.96
N ALA A 210 -25.48 -24.60 15.24
CA ALA A 210 -26.38 -25.42 16.05
C ALA A 210 -26.39 -24.97 17.53
N ALA A 211 -27.59 -24.99 18.11
CA ALA A 211 -27.92 -24.48 19.43
C ALA A 211 -27.18 -25.18 20.60
N ALA A 212 -26.53 -24.39 21.46
CA ALA A 212 -26.13 -24.79 22.80
C ALA A 212 -27.18 -24.30 23.82
N GLY A 213 -28.08 -25.19 24.22
CA GLY A 213 -29.11 -24.93 25.23
C GLY A 213 -28.76 -25.53 26.60
N LYS A 214 -28.35 -24.64 27.51
CA LYS A 214 -28.64 -24.60 28.97
C LYS A 214 -28.43 -25.87 29.80
N VAL A 215 -27.38 -25.82 30.62
CA VAL A 215 -27.31 -26.45 31.94
C VAL A 215 -28.42 -25.91 32.85
N GLN A 216 -29.20 -26.79 33.46
CA GLN A 216 -29.99 -26.50 34.65
C GLN A 216 -29.77 -27.64 35.65
N GLU A 217 -29.30 -27.22 36.83
CA GLU A 217 -29.03 -28.01 38.02
C GLU A 217 -30.35 -28.51 38.67
N VAL A 218 -30.27 -29.61 39.43
CA VAL A 218 -30.96 -29.92 40.71
C VAL A 218 -31.50 -31.36 40.80
N ALA A 219 -30.94 -32.08 41.80
CA ALA A 219 -31.50 -33.16 42.65
C ALA A 219 -31.81 -34.55 42.05
N ARG A 220 -30.97 -35.55 42.35
CA ARG A 220 -31.04 -36.43 43.54
C ARG A 220 -29.89 -37.44 43.53
#